data_AF-A0AAV5TV85-F1
#
_entry.id   AF-A0AAV5TV85-F1
#
_cell.length_a   1.000
_cell.length_b   1.000
_cell.length_c   1.000
_cell.angle_alpha   90.00
_cell.angle_beta   90.00
_cell.angle_gamma   90.00
#
_symmetry.space_group_name_H-M   'P 1'
#
loop_
_entity.id
_entity.type
_entity.pdbx_description
1 polymer ?
#
loop_
_entity_poly.entity_id
_entity_poly.type
_entity_poly.pdbx_seq_one_letter_code
_entity_poly.pdbx_strand_id
1 'polypeptide(L)'
;FDYKSQHKTFNRLGKQHKGIYTLFTPIPFVQINDYQILKEAFVDKGDDFVGRPTNKVFQEAFAFAPNSGVISSNGDNWREQRRVAISILRDFGMGKNLM
;
A
#
# COMPACT_ATOMS: atom_id res chain seq x y z
N PHE A 1 -13.41 9.63 -15.99
CA PHE A 1 -13.12 9.09 -14.66
C PHE A 1 -14.01 9.82 -13.66
N ASP A 2 -14.77 9.15 -12.79
CA ASP A 2 -15.45 9.85 -11.70
C ASP A 2 -14.49 9.98 -10.52
N TYR A 3 -13.96 11.18 -10.30
CA TYR A 3 -13.02 11.46 -9.22
C TYR A 3 -13.65 11.41 -7.82
N LYS A 4 -14.97 11.58 -7.70
CA LYS A 4 -15.67 11.47 -6.40
C LYS A 4 -15.90 10.01 -6.00
N SER A 5 -15.91 9.10 -6.97
CA SER A 5 -16.20 7.68 -6.76
C SER A 5 -15.23 6.77 -7.53
N GLN A 6 -13.93 7.01 -7.40
CA GLN A 6 -12.91 6.26 -8.16
C GLN A 6 -13.02 4.74 -7.98
N HIS A 7 -13.29 4.26 -6.77
CA HIS A 7 -13.49 2.84 -6.47
C HIS A 7 -14.60 2.19 -7.31
N LYS A 8 -15.68 2.93 -7.65
CA LYS A 8 -16.75 2.43 -8.55
C LYS A 8 -16.25 2.30 -9.98
N THR A 9 -15.46 3.29 -10.44
CA THR A 9 -14.84 3.24 -11.77
C THR A 9 -13.86 2.06 -11.86
N PHE A 10 -13.01 1.87 -10.85
CA PHE A 10 -12.09 0.72 -10.79
C PHE A 10 -12.84 -0.60 -10.78
N ASN A 11 -13.89 -0.75 -9.96
CA ASN A 11 -14.70 -1.97 -9.94
C ASN A 11 -15.32 -2.31 -11.31
N ARG A 12 -15.87 -1.30 -12.00
CA ARG A 12 -16.42 -1.48 -13.35
C ARG A 12 -15.34 -1.92 -14.35
N LEU A 13 -14.16 -1.29 -14.33
CA LEU A 13 -13.04 -1.66 -15.19
C LEU A 13 -12.50 -3.07 -14.87
N GLY A 14 -12.41 -3.43 -13.59
CA GLY A 14 -12.03 -4.77 -13.16
C GLY A 14 -12.93 -5.85 -13.76
N LYS A 15 -14.25 -5.63 -13.80
CA LYS A 15 -15.19 -6.54 -14.46
C LYS A 15 -14.97 -6.63 -15.98
N GLN A 16 -14.55 -5.54 -16.63
CA GLN A 16 -14.29 -5.50 -18.08
C GLN A 16 -12.94 -6.14 -18.46
N HIS A 17 -11.96 -6.10 -17.55
CA HIS A 17 -10.58 -6.53 -17.80
C HIS A 17 -10.14 -7.74 -16.95
N LYS A 18 -11.08 -8.63 -16.60
CA LYS A 18 -10.78 -9.88 -15.86
C LYS A 18 -9.98 -9.65 -14.57
N GLY A 19 -10.25 -8.57 -13.86
CA GLY A 19 -9.72 -8.34 -12.52
C GLY A 19 -8.30 -7.77 -12.43
N ILE A 20 -7.54 -7.67 -13.52
CA ILE A 20 -6.21 -7.05 -13.52
C ILE A 20 -5.98 -6.22 -14.78
N TYR A 21 -5.56 -4.98 -14.62
CA TYR A 21 -5.34 -4.07 -15.74
C TYR A 21 -4.41 -2.92 -15.37
N THR A 22 -3.81 -2.30 -16.38
CA THR A 22 -2.96 -1.13 -16.20
C THR A 22 -3.75 0.16 -16.44
N LEU A 23 -3.70 1.07 -15.47
CA LEU A 23 -4.18 2.44 -15.59
C LEU A 23 -3.01 3.39 -15.82
N PHE A 24 -3.14 4.29 -16.78
CA PHE A 24 -2.15 5.34 -17.01
C PHE A 24 -2.62 6.65 -16.40
N THR A 25 -1.92 7.10 -15.37
CA THR A 25 -2.18 8.39 -14.71
C THR A 25 -0.87 9.07 -14.31
N PRO A 26 -0.43 10.07 -15.09
CA PRO A 26 0.66 10.01 -16.10
C PRO A 26 1.69 8.85 -16.07
N ILE A 27 1.84 8.12 -14.97
CA ILE A 27 2.66 6.90 -14.88
C ILE A 27 1.76 5.66 -14.87
N PRO A 28 2.26 4.48 -15.27
CA PRO A 28 1.47 3.25 -15.23
C PRO A 28 1.27 2.74 -13.80
N PHE A 29 0.03 2.37 -13.47
CA PHE A 29 -0.34 1.68 -12.25
C PHE A 29 -1.04 0.37 -12.61
N VAL A 30 -0.55 -0.74 -12.06
CA VAL A 30 -1.25 -2.03 -12.15
C VAL A 30 -2.35 -2.05 -11.08
N GLN A 31 -3.60 -2.12 -11.51
CA GLN A 31 -4.77 -2.20 -10.65
C GLN A 31 -5.22 -3.65 -10.55
N ILE A 32 -5.34 -4.14 -9.31
CA ILE A 32 -5.84 -5.49 -9.01
C ILE A 32 -7.22 -5.34 -8.36
N ASN A 33 -8.21 -5.99 -8.97
CA ASN A 33 -9.62 -5.92 -8.62
C ASN A 33 -10.27 -7.31 -8.49
N ASP A 34 -9.46 -8.37 -8.48
CA ASP A 34 -9.87 -9.75 -8.24
C ASP A 34 -9.21 -10.28 -6.96
N TYR A 35 -9.97 -11.02 -6.16
CA TYR A 35 -9.52 -11.46 -4.84
C TYR A 35 -8.39 -12.49 -4.92
N GLN A 36 -8.47 -13.43 -5.86
CA GLN A 36 -7.48 -14.48 -6.03
C GLN A 36 -6.13 -13.87 -6.42
N ILE A 37 -6.14 -12.93 -7.37
CA ILE A 37 -4.94 -12.20 -7.78
C ILE A 37 -4.39 -11.34 -6.62
N LEU A 38 -5.27 -10.69 -5.85
CA LEU A 38 -4.87 -9.88 -4.70
C LEU A 38 -4.19 -10.74 -3.62
N LYS A 39 -4.76 -11.91 -3.30
CA LYS A 39 -4.16 -12.86 -2.37
C LYS A 39 -2.80 -13.34 -2.88
N GLU A 40 -2.69 -13.70 -4.16
CA GLU A 40 -1.41 -14.14 -4.73
C GLU A 40 -0.34 -13.05 -4.59
N ALA A 41 -0.66 -11.81 -4.97
CA ALA A 41 0.29 -10.70 -4.96
C ALA A 41 0.71 -10.30 -3.53
N PHE A 42 -0.24 -10.06 -2.63
CA PHE A 42 0.05 -9.45 -1.32
C PHE A 42 0.24 -10.44 -0.18
N VAL A 43 -0.10 -11.73 -0.37
CA VAL A 43 0.08 -12.78 0.64
C VAL A 43 1.10 -13.79 0.16
N ASP A 44 0.82 -14.49 -0.94
CA ASP A 44 1.64 -15.61 -1.39
C ASP A 44 3.01 -15.12 -1.93
N LYS A 45 3.05 -13.92 -2.53
CA LYS A 45 4.25 -13.22 -3.03
C LYS A 45 4.51 -11.90 -2.29
N GLY A 46 4.12 -11.81 -1.02
CA GLY A 46 4.11 -10.54 -0.27
C GLY A 46 5.44 -9.78 -0.27
N ASP A 47 6.58 -10.48 -0.28
CA ASP A 47 7.92 -9.86 -0.33
C ASP A 47 8.18 -9.08 -1.63
N ASP A 48 7.61 -9.53 -2.76
CA ASP A 48 7.74 -8.83 -4.06
C ASP A 48 6.92 -7.52 -4.08
N PHE A 49 5.85 -7.46 -3.29
CA PHE A 49 4.89 -6.35 -3.26
C PHE A 49 4.96 -5.48 -1.99
N VAL A 50 6.01 -5.65 -1.17
CA VAL A 50 6.18 -4.93 0.09
C VAL A 50 6.55 -3.44 -0.09
N GLY A 51 7.03 -3.08 -1.28
CA GLY A 51 7.56 -1.76 -1.61
C GLY A 51 6.51 -0.64 -1.74
N ARG A 52 6.94 0.60 -1.50
CA ARG A 52 6.14 1.84 -1.57
C ARG A 52 6.63 2.68 -2.76
N PRO A 53 5.76 3.45 -3.42
CA PRO A 53 6.17 4.30 -4.54
C PRO A 53 7.34 5.22 -4.16
N THR A 54 8.43 5.15 -4.92
CA THR A 54 9.66 5.95 -4.68
C THR A 54 9.75 7.21 -5.55
N ASN A 55 8.76 7.45 -6.40
CA ASN A 55 8.78 8.62 -7.26
C ASN A 55 8.56 9.91 -6.44
N LYS A 56 9.15 11.00 -6.92
CA LYS A 56 9.22 12.30 -6.22
C LYS A 56 7.85 12.83 -5.80
N VAL A 57 6.84 12.71 -6.67
CA VAL A 57 5.47 13.20 -6.38
C VAL A 57 4.90 12.53 -5.14
N PHE A 58 5.04 11.20 -5.02
CA PHE A 58 4.54 10.49 -3.85
C PHE A 58 5.39 10.76 -2.60
N GLN A 59 6.70 10.90 -2.74
CA GLN A 59 7.55 11.22 -1.58
C GLN A 59 7.25 12.61 -1.00
N GLU A 60 7.07 13.63 -1.85
CA GLU A 60 6.75 14.99 -1.40
C GLU A 60 5.32 15.11 -0.88
N ALA A 61 4.36 14.35 -1.44
CA ALA A 61 2.97 14.40 -1.00
C ALA A 61 2.71 13.63 0.31
N PHE A 62 3.44 12.55 0.57
CA PHE A 62 3.14 11.60 1.66
C PHE A 62 4.26 11.42 2.69
N ALA A 63 5.39 12.11 2.56
CA ALA A 63 6.49 12.05 3.53
C ALA A 63 7.09 13.44 3.80
N PHE A 64 7.54 13.64 5.04
CA PHE A 64 8.24 14.87 5.43
C PHE A 64 9.69 14.92 4.93
N ALA A 65 10.29 13.74 4.74
CA ALA A 65 11.64 13.58 4.22
C ALA A 65 11.74 12.28 3.38
N PRO A 66 12.71 12.19 2.45
CA PRO A 66 12.90 10.99 1.64
C PRO A 66 13.06 9.74 2.51
N ASN A 67 12.40 8.65 2.12
CA ASN A 67 12.49 7.34 2.76
C ASN A 67 12.33 7.36 4.30
N SER A 68 11.37 8.14 4.83
CA SER A 68 11.19 8.33 6.27
C SER A 68 9.85 7.81 6.81
N GLY A 69 9.77 7.62 8.13
CA GLY A 69 8.57 7.20 8.85
C GLY A 69 8.23 5.71 8.69
N VAL A 70 7.07 5.30 9.21
CA VAL A 70 6.58 3.90 9.18
C VAL A 70 5.73 3.61 7.93
N ILE A 71 5.06 4.63 7.37
CA ILE A 71 4.11 4.50 6.26
C ILE A 71 4.81 4.59 4.89
N SER A 72 5.76 5.52 4.74
CA SER A 72 6.29 5.95 3.44
C SER A 72 7.76 5.55 3.19
N SER A 73 8.36 4.75 4.07
CA SER A 73 9.72 4.23 3.91
C SER A 73 9.76 2.84 3.25
N ASN A 74 10.96 2.44 2.81
CA ASN A 74 11.26 1.17 2.16
C ASN A 74 12.53 0.51 2.74
N GLY A 75 12.72 -0.77 2.42
CA GLY A 75 13.91 -1.54 2.78
C GLY A 75 14.09 -1.69 4.29
N ASP A 76 15.35 -1.75 4.73
CA ASP A 76 15.69 -1.96 6.15
C ASP A 76 15.19 -0.84 7.05
N ASN A 77 15.17 0.40 6.55
CA ASN A 77 14.62 1.52 7.33
C ASN A 77 13.15 1.28 7.68
N TRP A 78 12.34 0.85 6.71
CA TRP A 78 10.95 0.49 6.99
C TRP A 78 10.82 -0.69 7.96
N ARG A 79 11.63 -1.73 7.79
CA ARG A 79 11.59 -2.93 8.64
C ARG A 79 11.85 -2.58 10.11
N GLU A 80 12.90 -1.79 10.37
CA GLU A 80 13.25 -1.39 11.74
C GLU A 80 12.22 -0.41 12.33
N GLN A 81 11.82 0.62 11.59
CA GLN A 81 10.79 1.57 12.04
C GLN A 81 9.47 0.87 12.38
N ARG A 82 9.02 -0.06 11.53
CA ARG A 82 7.81 -0.85 11.78
C ARG A 82 7.95 -1.74 13.01
N ARG A 83 9.07 -2.45 13.17
CA ARG A 83 9.32 -3.34 14.31
C ARG A 83 9.27 -2.54 15.62
N VAL A 84 10.00 -1.43 15.67
CA VAL A 84 10.08 -0.56 16.86
C VAL A 84 8.72 0.06 17.17
N ALA A 85 8.02 0.62 16.18
CA ALA A 85 6.71 1.24 16.40
C ALA A 85 5.68 0.24 16.94
N ILE A 86 5.64 -0.99 16.41
CA ILE A 86 4.74 -2.04 16.92
C ILE A 86 5.12 -2.45 18.35
N SER A 87 6.41 -2.54 18.67
CA SER A 87 6.87 -2.83 20.04
C SER A 87 6.38 -1.76 21.00
N ILE A 88 6.63 -0.49 20.69
CA ILE A 88 6.19 0.66 21.50
C ILE A 88 4.67 0.60 21.69
N LEU A 89 3.88 0.43 20.63
CA LEU A 89 2.43 0.35 20.77
C LEU A 89 1.96 -0.76 21.70
N ARG A 90 2.60 -1.94 21.67
CA ARG A 90 2.29 -3.06 22.58
C ARG A 90 2.70 -2.78 24.03
N ASP A 91 3.81 -2.08 24.23
CA ASP A 91 4.26 -1.64 25.56
C ASP A 91 3.27 -0.65 26.15
N PHE A 92 2.72 0.24 25.32
CA PHE A 92 1.62 1.17 25.66
C PHE A 92 0.22 0.52 25.74
N GLY A 93 0.12 -0.82 25.64
CA GLY A 93 -1.11 -1.56 25.90
C GLY A 93 -1.94 -1.91 24.67
N MET A 94 -1.48 -1.64 23.44
CA MET A 94 -2.16 -2.09 22.23
C MET A 94 -2.28 -3.62 22.21
N GLY A 95 -3.52 -4.11 22.16
CA GLY A 95 -3.83 -5.55 22.17
C GLY A 95 -3.86 -6.18 23.55
N LYS A 96 -3.65 -5.42 24.63
CA LYS A 96 -3.94 -5.84 26.01
C LYS A 96 -5.35 -5.37 26.38
N ASN A 97 -6.14 -6.24 26.99
CA ASN A 97 -7.39 -5.82 27.62
C ASN A 97 -7.02 -5.15 28.94
N LEU A 98 -6.91 -3.81 28.95
CA LEU A 98 -6.64 -3.01 30.15
C LEU A 98 -7.93 -2.75 30.94
N MET A 99 -8.82 -3.74 30.98
CA MET A 99 -10.07 -3.73 31.74
C MET A 99 -9.98 -4.75 32.87
#